data_AF-A0A1W9PTJ1-F1
#
_entry.id   AF-A0A1W9PTJ1-F1
#
_cell.length_a   1.000
_cell.length_b   1.000
_cell.length_c   1.000
_cell.angle_alpha   90.00
_cell.angle_beta   90.00
_cell.angle_gamma   90.00
#
_symmetry.space_group_name_H-M   'P 1'
#
loop_
_entity.id
_entity.type
_entity.pdbx_description
1 polymer ?
#
loop_
_entity_poly.entity_id
_entity_poly.type
_entity_poly.pdbx_seq_one_letter_code
_entity_poly.pdbx_strand_id
1 'polypeptide(L)'
;MKIIQKIINTLTAIAVPVVISLGLVRLLLTPAFINLEYRMPYFPSDTFGFEQDERLRYAELSRQYLVNDAEVDFLGDLTFPDGGALFEERELSHMRDVKLVIEGVFLAFWGGAVVLALSTLWAWKRGSWSNYRQSLSWGGWLTVILLLTILVLSLLSFDALFVAFHRVFFEGDTWLFKYSDTLIRLFPMRFWQDVFIAFGVLAVGSGAFLGWWAGIRKPRN
;
A
#
# COMPACT_ATOMS: atom_id res chain seq x y z
N MET A 1 17.20 -31.11 -11.69
CA MET A 1 17.63 -30.21 -10.56
C MET A 1 17.84 -28.75 -10.97
N LYS A 2 18.56 -28.45 -12.07
CA LYS A 2 18.79 -27.07 -12.53
C LYS A 2 17.50 -26.27 -12.84
N ILE A 3 16.50 -26.91 -13.43
CA ILE A 3 15.20 -26.28 -13.75
C ILE A 3 14.48 -25.82 -12.48
N ILE A 4 14.35 -26.71 -11.48
CA ILE A 4 13.70 -26.40 -10.19
C ILE A 4 14.40 -25.21 -9.51
N GLN A 5 15.73 -25.19 -9.50
CA GLN A 5 16.49 -24.08 -8.95
C GLN A 5 16.23 -22.76 -9.70
N LYS A 6 16.17 -22.79 -11.03
CA LYS A 6 15.84 -21.61 -11.84
C LYS A 6 14.44 -21.08 -11.49
N ILE A 7 13.45 -21.96 -11.39
CA ILE A 7 12.08 -21.60 -11.01
C ILE A 7 12.06 -20.94 -9.64
N ILE A 8 12.67 -21.55 -8.62
CA ILE A 8 12.71 -21.00 -7.26
C ILE A 8 13.40 -19.63 -7.22
N ASN A 9 14.52 -19.49 -7.94
CA ASN A 9 15.23 -18.22 -8.03
C ASN A 9 14.39 -17.12 -8.69
N THR A 10 13.67 -17.44 -9.77
CA THR A 10 12.76 -16.51 -10.44
C THR A 10 11.58 -16.13 -9.53
N LEU A 11 10.94 -17.12 -8.90
CA LEU A 11 9.85 -16.87 -7.95
C LEU A 11 10.31 -16.02 -6.78
N THR A 12 11.53 -16.25 -6.26
CA THR A 12 12.12 -15.41 -5.21
C THR A 12 12.27 -13.96 -5.69
N ALA A 13 12.88 -13.75 -6.86
CA ALA A 13 13.11 -12.41 -7.39
C ALA A 13 11.79 -11.64 -7.65
N ILE A 14 10.72 -12.34 -8.07
CA ILE A 14 9.39 -11.75 -8.29
C ILE A 14 8.64 -11.53 -6.97
N ALA A 15 8.75 -12.43 -6.00
CA ALA A 15 8.06 -12.31 -4.72
C ALA A 15 8.59 -11.14 -3.88
N VAL A 16 9.87 -10.77 -4.02
CA VAL A 16 10.48 -9.66 -3.28
C VAL A 16 9.75 -8.31 -3.49
N PRO A 17 9.58 -7.78 -4.72
CA PRO A 17 8.88 -6.51 -4.91
C PRO A 17 7.42 -6.56 -4.43
N VAL A 18 6.75 -7.71 -4.56
CA VAL A 18 5.40 -7.91 -4.04
C VAL A 18 5.39 -7.79 -2.52
N VAL A 19 6.23 -8.55 -1.82
CA VAL A 19 6.25 -8.56 -0.34
C VAL A 19 6.70 -7.22 0.22
N ILE A 20 7.71 -6.57 -0.36
CA ILE A 20 8.14 -5.24 0.07
C ILE A 20 7.00 -4.23 -0.12
N SER A 21 6.43 -4.15 -1.32
CA SER A 21 5.40 -3.16 -1.64
C SER A 21 4.15 -3.36 -0.77
N LEU A 22 3.60 -4.58 -0.73
CA LEU A 22 2.37 -4.83 0.01
C LEU A 22 2.60 -4.77 1.53
N GLY A 23 3.82 -5.06 2.01
CA GLY A 23 4.21 -4.83 3.39
C GLY A 23 4.22 -3.34 3.76
N LEU A 24 4.66 -2.47 2.84
CA LEU A 24 4.62 -1.02 3.03
C LEU A 24 3.21 -0.45 2.97
N VAL A 25 2.33 -0.99 2.11
CA VAL A 25 0.90 -0.64 2.14
C VAL A 25 0.31 -0.93 3.53
N ARG A 26 0.61 -2.11 4.09
CA ARG A 26 0.20 -2.47 5.46
C ARG A 26 0.75 -1.53 6.52
N LEU A 27 2.01 -1.09 6.39
CA LEU A 27 2.64 -0.12 7.28
C LEU A 27 1.92 1.24 7.23
N LEU A 28 1.61 1.73 6.03
CA LEU A 28 0.92 3.01 5.83
C LEU A 28 -0.56 2.96 6.21
N LEU A 29 -1.18 1.77 6.24
CA LEU A 29 -2.54 1.54 6.73
C LEU A 29 -2.64 1.43 8.26
N THR A 30 -1.52 1.65 8.98
CA THR A 30 -1.55 1.74 10.45
C THR A 30 -2.07 3.11 10.91
N PRO A 31 -2.64 3.20 12.12
CA PRO A 31 -3.09 4.49 12.67
C PRO A 31 -1.94 5.50 12.80
N ALA A 32 -0.69 5.05 12.89
CA ALA A 32 0.48 5.92 13.03
C ALA A 32 0.64 6.89 11.85
N PHE A 33 0.43 6.41 10.61
CA PHE A 33 0.58 7.27 9.43
C PHE A 33 -0.54 8.32 9.36
N ILE A 34 -1.81 7.93 9.52
CA ILE A 34 -2.93 8.88 9.51
C ILE A 34 -2.76 9.93 10.61
N ASN A 35 -2.40 9.51 11.82
CA ASN A 35 -2.15 10.43 12.94
C ASN A 35 -0.98 11.39 12.69
N LEU A 36 0.07 10.94 12.01
CA LEU A 36 1.21 11.78 11.64
C LEU A 36 0.77 12.81 10.59
N GLU A 37 0.16 12.34 9.51
CA GLU A 37 -0.24 13.17 8.37
C GLU A 37 -1.22 14.26 8.77
N TYR A 38 -2.22 13.93 9.60
CA TYR A 38 -3.16 14.92 10.13
C TYR A 38 -2.50 16.00 10.99
N ARG A 39 -1.33 15.75 11.56
CA ARG A 39 -0.59 16.72 12.40
C ARG A 39 0.45 17.52 11.63
N MET A 40 0.58 17.28 10.32
CA MET A 40 1.51 18.05 9.50
C MET A 40 1.02 19.50 9.34
N PRO A 41 1.91 20.50 9.42
CA PRO A 41 1.52 21.91 9.38
C PRO A 41 0.92 22.34 8.03
N TYR A 42 1.11 21.53 6.99
CA TYR A 42 0.58 21.77 5.65
C TYR A 42 -0.70 20.97 5.36
N PHE A 43 -1.17 20.12 6.28
CA PHE A 43 -2.36 19.31 6.05
C PHE A 43 -3.56 20.25 5.88
N PRO A 44 -4.32 20.16 4.77
CA PRO A 44 -5.34 21.15 4.46
C PRO A 44 -6.47 21.10 5.48
N SER A 45 -6.95 22.27 5.93
CA SER A 45 -8.17 22.37 6.72
C SER A 45 -9.40 21.98 5.88
N ASP A 46 -10.48 21.55 6.54
CA ASP A 46 -11.74 21.31 5.84
C ASP A 46 -12.51 22.62 5.68
N THR A 47 -12.99 22.89 4.47
CA THR A 47 -13.73 24.13 4.16
C THR A 47 -15.25 23.97 4.33
N PHE A 48 -15.71 22.78 4.72
CA PHE A 48 -17.13 22.42 4.83
C PHE A 48 -17.59 22.16 6.27
N GLY A 49 -16.72 22.43 7.26
CA GLY A 49 -17.11 22.55 8.66
C GLY A 49 -16.69 21.41 9.59
N PHE A 50 -15.93 20.40 9.14
CA PHE A 50 -15.33 19.47 10.08
C PHE A 50 -14.15 20.10 10.82
N GLU A 51 -14.15 19.91 12.14
CA GLU A 51 -12.94 20.14 12.93
C GLU A 51 -11.89 19.06 12.66
N GLN A 52 -10.61 19.39 12.89
CA GLN A 52 -9.51 18.48 12.59
C GLN A 52 -9.61 17.15 13.37
N ASP A 53 -10.06 17.20 14.63
CA ASP A 53 -10.24 16.01 15.46
C ASP A 53 -11.42 15.14 15.00
N GLU A 54 -12.47 15.75 14.42
CA GLU A 54 -13.58 15.00 13.84
C GLU A 54 -13.14 14.24 12.60
N ARG A 55 -12.41 14.90 11.70
CA ARG A 55 -11.80 14.25 10.54
C ARG A 55 -10.82 13.15 10.96
N LEU A 56 -10.01 13.45 11.97
CA LEU A 56 -9.28 12.55 12.87
C LEU A 56 -10.00 11.21 13.04
N ARG A 57 -11.10 11.32 13.78
CA ARG A 57 -11.92 10.21 14.21
C ARG A 57 -12.54 9.44 13.04
N TYR A 58 -13.12 10.14 12.07
CA TYR A 58 -13.80 9.49 10.96
C TYR A 58 -12.83 8.81 9.99
N ALA A 59 -11.67 9.42 9.71
CA ALA A 59 -10.62 8.79 8.91
C ALA A 59 -10.12 7.50 9.56
N GLU A 60 -9.98 7.48 10.89
CA GLU A 60 -9.60 6.28 11.64
C GLU A 60 -10.69 5.19 11.61
N LEU A 61 -11.98 5.56 11.68
CA LEU A 61 -13.09 4.62 11.48
C LEU A 61 -13.09 4.05 10.05
N SER A 62 -12.92 4.88 9.03
CA SER A 62 -12.76 4.42 7.64
C SER A 62 -11.58 3.47 7.49
N ARG A 63 -10.43 3.75 8.13
CA ARG A 63 -9.27 2.87 8.15
C ARG A 63 -9.56 1.55 8.87
N GLN A 64 -10.26 1.57 10.00
CA GLN A 64 -10.64 0.38 10.76
C GLN A 64 -11.52 -0.55 9.92
N TYR A 65 -12.50 0.01 9.21
CA TYR A 65 -13.34 -0.75 8.28
C TYR A 65 -12.53 -1.51 7.22
N LEU A 66 -11.44 -0.93 6.71
CA LEU A 66 -10.58 -1.57 5.71
C LEU A 66 -9.75 -2.75 6.28
N VAL A 67 -9.61 -2.88 7.60
CA VAL A 67 -8.73 -3.88 8.22
C VAL A 67 -9.44 -4.81 9.21
N ASN A 68 -10.76 -4.67 9.36
CA ASN A 68 -11.59 -5.53 10.18
C ASN A 68 -12.54 -6.37 9.31
N ASP A 69 -13.34 -7.23 9.92
CA ASP A 69 -14.31 -8.09 9.22
C ASP A 69 -15.71 -7.47 9.14
N ALA A 70 -15.86 -6.16 9.41
CA ALA A 70 -17.18 -5.52 9.45
C ALA A 70 -17.76 -5.29 8.05
N GLU A 71 -19.08 -5.35 7.92
CA GLU A 71 -19.79 -4.97 6.69
C GLU A 71 -19.83 -3.45 6.50
N VAL A 72 -20.29 -2.99 5.33
CA VAL A 72 -20.29 -1.57 4.97
C VAL A 72 -21.12 -0.71 5.94
N ASP A 73 -22.12 -1.32 6.59
CA ASP A 73 -22.97 -0.69 7.60
C ASP A 73 -22.16 -0.13 8.78
N PHE A 74 -20.96 -0.66 9.05
CA PHE A 74 -20.03 -0.05 10.01
C PHE A 74 -19.72 1.43 9.70
N LEU A 75 -19.69 1.80 8.43
CA LEU A 75 -19.59 3.19 8.00
C LEU A 75 -20.97 3.80 7.72
N GLY A 76 -21.91 3.02 7.19
CA GLY A 76 -23.27 3.48 6.87
C GLY A 76 -24.09 3.95 8.07
N ASP A 77 -23.84 3.37 9.24
CA ASP A 77 -24.52 3.73 10.50
C ASP A 77 -23.95 4.99 11.16
N LEU A 78 -22.86 5.55 10.62
CA LEU A 78 -22.29 6.79 11.14
C LEU A 78 -23.15 7.97 10.72
N THR A 79 -23.49 8.83 11.68
CA THR A 79 -24.29 10.04 11.43
C THR A 79 -23.58 11.30 11.90
N PHE A 80 -23.93 12.42 11.26
CA PHE A 80 -23.67 13.75 11.77
C PHE A 80 -24.48 14.02 13.07
N PRO A 81 -24.14 15.07 13.84
CA PRO A 81 -24.88 15.44 15.05
C PRO A 81 -26.36 15.78 14.81
N ASP A 82 -26.72 16.20 13.60
CA ASP A 82 -28.10 16.47 13.19
C ASP A 82 -28.88 15.20 12.76
N GLY A 83 -28.22 14.03 12.79
CA GLY A 83 -28.79 12.75 12.42
C GLY A 83 -28.68 12.40 10.93
N GLY A 84 -28.11 13.27 10.09
CA GLY A 84 -27.85 12.96 8.69
C GLY A 84 -26.78 11.87 8.53
N ALA A 85 -26.88 11.05 7.47
CA ALA A 85 -25.86 10.05 7.17
C ALA A 85 -24.50 10.71 6.93
N LEU A 86 -23.44 10.16 7.52
CA LEU A 86 -22.09 10.70 7.41
C LEU A 86 -21.50 10.47 6.01
N PHE A 87 -21.76 9.29 5.45
CA PHE A 87 -21.31 8.90 4.12
C PHE A 87 -22.51 8.71 3.20
N GLU A 88 -22.39 9.21 1.98
CA GLU A 88 -23.36 8.97 0.92
C GLU A 88 -23.24 7.52 0.39
N GLU A 89 -24.31 6.99 -0.19
CA GLU A 89 -24.34 5.63 -0.77
C GLU A 89 -23.20 5.38 -1.77
N ARG A 90 -22.83 6.41 -2.54
CA ARG A 90 -21.69 6.33 -3.47
C ARG A 90 -20.36 6.11 -2.74
N GLU A 91 -20.15 6.81 -1.64
CA GLU A 91 -18.94 6.71 -0.83
C GLU A 91 -18.84 5.35 -0.16
N LEU A 92 -19.97 4.84 0.34
CA LEU A 92 -20.08 3.49 0.90
C LEU A 92 -19.77 2.41 -0.15
N SER A 93 -20.33 2.56 -1.37
CA SER A 93 -20.00 1.67 -2.49
C SER A 93 -18.51 1.68 -2.80
N HIS A 94 -17.89 2.86 -2.89
CA HIS A 94 -16.45 2.95 -3.14
C HIS A 94 -15.62 2.34 -2.01
N MET A 95 -15.98 2.60 -0.75
CA MET A 95 -15.28 2.02 0.40
C MET A 95 -15.36 0.49 0.41
N ARG A 96 -16.48 -0.09 -0.02
CA ARG A 96 -16.60 -1.54 -0.23
C ARG A 96 -15.61 -2.05 -1.29
N ASP A 97 -15.49 -1.37 -2.43
CA ASP A 97 -14.52 -1.74 -3.46
C ASP A 97 -13.07 -1.62 -2.94
N VAL A 98 -12.76 -0.55 -2.20
CA VAL A 98 -11.43 -0.35 -1.57
C VAL A 98 -11.14 -1.48 -0.58
N LYS A 99 -12.13 -1.93 0.21
CA LYS A 99 -11.95 -3.05 1.13
C LYS A 99 -11.56 -4.34 0.40
N LEU A 100 -12.21 -4.67 -0.71
CA LEU A 100 -11.85 -5.82 -1.54
C LEU A 100 -10.42 -5.72 -2.09
N VAL A 101 -9.98 -4.52 -2.49
CA VAL A 101 -8.59 -4.28 -2.90
C VAL A 101 -7.63 -4.52 -1.74
N ILE A 102 -7.92 -4.03 -0.54
CA ILE A 102 -7.10 -4.22 0.65
C ILE A 102 -7.02 -5.70 1.07
N GLU A 103 -8.12 -6.43 0.99
CA GLU A 103 -8.14 -7.89 1.22
C GLU A 103 -7.25 -8.63 0.20
N GLY A 104 -7.35 -8.26 -1.08
CA GLY A 104 -6.47 -8.77 -2.14
C GLY A 104 -4.99 -8.46 -1.89
N VAL A 105 -4.68 -7.26 -1.40
CA VAL A 105 -3.33 -6.84 -0.97
C VAL A 105 -2.82 -7.74 0.16
N PHE A 106 -3.65 -8.05 1.16
CA PHE A 106 -3.24 -8.91 2.28
C PHE A 106 -3.02 -10.35 1.83
N LEU A 107 -3.90 -10.88 0.98
CA LEU A 107 -3.76 -12.22 0.41
C LEU A 107 -2.46 -12.35 -0.41
N ALA A 108 -2.20 -11.39 -1.31
CA ALA A 108 -1.00 -11.38 -2.14
C ALA A 108 0.28 -11.21 -1.30
N PHE A 109 0.25 -10.39 -0.24
CA PHE A 109 1.36 -10.26 0.70
C PHE A 109 1.71 -11.61 1.34
N TRP A 110 0.72 -12.29 1.92
CA TRP A 110 0.95 -13.57 2.59
C TRP A 110 1.36 -14.67 1.63
N GLY A 111 0.77 -14.71 0.42
CA GLY A 111 1.20 -15.62 -0.64
C GLY A 111 2.67 -15.41 -1.02
N GLY A 112 3.09 -14.16 -1.22
CA GLY A 112 4.49 -13.80 -1.48
C GLY A 112 5.41 -14.17 -0.31
N ALA A 113 4.98 -13.92 0.94
CA ALA A 113 5.74 -14.26 2.13
C ALA A 113 5.97 -15.77 2.26
N VAL A 114 4.95 -16.59 1.97
CA VAL A 114 5.06 -18.06 1.91
C VAL A 114 6.05 -18.48 0.83
N VAL A 115 6.02 -17.89 -0.37
CA VAL A 115 6.99 -18.17 -1.43
C VAL A 115 8.43 -17.88 -0.96
N LEU A 116 8.67 -16.73 -0.31
CA LEU A 116 9.99 -16.39 0.22
C LEU A 116 10.43 -17.34 1.34
N ALA A 117 9.53 -17.73 2.24
CA ALA A 117 9.82 -18.69 3.31
C ALA A 117 10.20 -20.07 2.75
N LEU A 118 9.43 -20.59 1.79
CA LEU A 118 9.72 -21.87 1.14
C LEU A 118 11.02 -21.83 0.34
N SER A 119 11.30 -20.74 -0.39
CA SER A 119 12.56 -20.52 -1.09
C SER A 119 13.76 -20.48 -0.14
N THR A 120 13.60 -19.83 1.02
CA THR A 120 14.63 -19.80 2.09
C THR A 120 14.92 -21.21 2.60
N LEU A 121 13.88 -21.96 2.96
CA LEU A 121 14.00 -23.34 3.46
C LEU A 121 14.64 -24.26 2.42
N TRP A 122 14.26 -24.12 1.15
CA TRP A 122 14.84 -24.88 0.06
C TRP A 122 16.32 -24.56 -0.12
N ALA A 123 16.70 -23.28 -0.11
CA ALA A 123 18.08 -22.86 -0.26
C ALA A 123 18.98 -23.35 0.87
N TRP A 124 18.46 -23.37 2.11
CA TRP A 124 19.14 -23.93 3.27
C TRP A 124 19.35 -25.45 3.11
N LYS A 125 18.28 -26.20 2.81
CA LYS A 125 18.36 -27.67 2.65
C LYS A 125 19.25 -28.11 1.49
N ARG A 126 19.39 -27.29 0.43
CA ARG A 126 20.16 -27.62 -0.77
C ARG A 126 21.55 -26.98 -0.82
N GLY A 127 21.95 -26.24 0.21
CA GLY A 127 23.22 -25.53 0.23
C GLY A 127 23.36 -24.46 -0.87
N SER A 128 22.26 -23.99 -1.45
CA SER A 128 22.26 -23.05 -2.58
C SER A 128 22.10 -21.59 -2.14
N TRP A 129 22.60 -21.26 -0.95
CA TRP A 129 22.44 -19.96 -0.30
C TRP A 129 22.97 -18.79 -1.16
N SER A 130 24.07 -19.00 -1.89
CA SER A 130 24.63 -18.00 -2.80
C SER A 130 23.63 -17.61 -3.91
N ASN A 131 22.98 -18.60 -4.54
CA ASN A 131 22.01 -18.36 -5.60
C ASN A 131 20.74 -17.67 -5.07
N TYR A 132 20.29 -18.08 -3.88
CA TYR A 132 19.14 -17.44 -3.21
C TYR A 132 19.41 -15.98 -2.87
N ARG A 133 20.58 -15.65 -2.31
CA ARG A 133 21.01 -14.27 -2.05
C ARG A 133 21.09 -13.44 -3.33
N GLN A 134 21.57 -14.03 -4.42
CA GLN A 134 21.58 -13.35 -5.72
C GLN A 134 20.15 -13.04 -6.20
N SER A 135 19.20 -13.96 -6.03
CA SER A 135 17.79 -13.73 -6.36
C SER A 135 17.14 -12.67 -5.48
N LEU A 136 17.45 -12.63 -4.18
CA LEU A 136 17.02 -11.54 -3.30
C LEU A 136 17.59 -10.19 -3.75
N SER A 137 18.87 -10.16 -4.13
CA SER A 137 19.52 -8.95 -4.64
C SER A 137 18.84 -8.45 -5.92
N TRP A 138 18.56 -9.35 -6.87
CA TRP A 138 17.82 -9.02 -8.09
C TRP A 138 16.40 -8.54 -7.80
N GLY A 139 15.69 -9.18 -6.87
CA GLY A 139 14.37 -8.73 -6.44
C GLY A 139 14.41 -7.34 -5.80
N GLY A 140 15.44 -7.04 -5.01
CA GLY A 140 15.65 -5.72 -4.42
C GLY A 140 15.85 -4.64 -5.49
N TRP A 141 16.73 -4.88 -6.48
CA TRP A 141 16.92 -3.94 -7.59
C TRP A 141 15.71 -3.83 -8.51
N LEU A 142 14.97 -4.92 -8.72
CA LEU A 142 13.70 -4.89 -9.44
C LEU A 142 12.67 -4.00 -8.73
N THR A 143 12.61 -4.08 -7.39
CA THR A 143 11.80 -3.19 -6.54
C THR A 143 12.20 -1.73 -6.78
N VAL A 144 13.50 -1.41 -6.74
CA VAL A 144 13.98 -0.04 -7.00
C VAL A 144 13.52 0.46 -8.36
N ILE A 145 13.70 -0.31 -9.43
CA ILE A 145 13.34 0.11 -10.80
C ILE A 145 11.84 0.38 -10.91
N LEU A 146 11.01 -0.55 -10.46
CA LEU A 146 9.55 -0.45 -10.54
C LEU A 146 9.02 0.73 -9.71
N LEU A 147 9.47 0.87 -8.46
CA LEU A 147 8.90 1.85 -7.53
C LEU A 147 9.50 3.24 -7.70
N LEU A 148 10.74 3.36 -8.19
CA LEU A 148 11.28 4.65 -8.63
C LEU A 148 10.50 5.19 -9.82
N THR A 149 10.06 4.32 -10.74
CA THR A 149 9.24 4.74 -11.89
C THR A 149 7.91 5.32 -11.41
N ILE A 150 7.22 4.64 -10.48
CA ILE A 150 5.97 5.14 -9.90
C ILE A 150 6.18 6.46 -9.14
N LEU A 151 7.27 6.57 -8.37
CA LEU A 151 7.61 7.80 -7.65
C LEU A 151 7.83 8.98 -8.61
N VAL A 152 8.58 8.77 -9.70
CA VAL A 152 8.80 9.81 -10.72
C VAL A 152 7.48 10.22 -11.38
N LEU A 153 6.62 9.26 -11.76
CA LEU A 153 5.30 9.56 -12.34
C LEU A 153 4.43 10.37 -11.37
N SER A 154 4.47 10.05 -10.07
CA SER A 154 3.78 10.77 -9.01
C SER A 154 4.23 12.23 -8.91
N LEU A 155 5.51 12.52 -9.15
CA LEU A 155 6.06 13.87 -9.12
C LEU A 155 5.77 14.67 -10.39
N LEU A 156 5.59 13.99 -11.54
CA LEU A 156 5.27 14.64 -12.82
C LEU A 156 3.79 15.03 -12.91
N SER A 157 2.88 14.12 -12.54
CA SER A 157 1.45 14.38 -12.50
C SER A 157 0.76 13.40 -11.57
N PHE A 158 0.54 13.84 -10.33
CA PHE A 158 -0.18 13.03 -9.35
C PHE A 158 -1.62 12.76 -9.80
N ASP A 159 -2.32 13.75 -10.36
CA ASP A 159 -3.72 13.60 -10.78
C ASP A 159 -3.87 12.52 -11.87
N ALA A 160 -2.97 12.50 -12.86
CA ALA A 160 -3.00 11.47 -13.90
C ALA A 160 -2.71 10.08 -13.32
N LEU A 161 -1.76 9.97 -12.41
CA LEU A 161 -1.44 8.71 -11.72
C LEU A 161 -2.62 8.24 -10.85
N PHE A 162 -3.24 9.15 -10.11
CA PHE A 162 -4.38 8.89 -9.24
C PHE A 162 -5.58 8.38 -10.06
N VAL A 163 -5.92 9.05 -11.17
CA VAL A 163 -6.98 8.61 -12.09
C VAL A 163 -6.64 7.25 -12.73
N ALA A 164 -5.39 7.04 -13.15
CA ALA A 164 -4.96 5.75 -13.72
C ALA A 164 -5.08 4.62 -12.70
N PHE A 165 -4.68 4.86 -11.45
CA PHE A 165 -4.85 3.91 -10.35
C PHE A 165 -6.34 3.55 -10.18
N HIS A 166 -7.23 4.55 -10.11
CA HIS A 166 -8.65 4.28 -9.91
C HIS A 166 -9.25 3.47 -11.05
N ARG A 167 -8.88 3.75 -12.31
CA ARG A 167 -9.34 2.99 -13.48
C ARG A 167 -8.84 1.54 -13.54
N VAL A 168 -7.75 1.22 -12.84
CA VAL A 168 -7.22 -0.15 -12.76
C VAL A 168 -8.00 -0.98 -11.73
N PHE A 169 -8.42 -0.36 -10.62
CA PHE A 169 -9.00 -1.07 -9.48
C PHE A 169 -10.51 -0.93 -9.34
N PHE A 170 -11.12 0.10 -9.92
CA PHE A 170 -12.52 0.43 -9.74
C PHE A 170 -13.23 0.59 -11.08
N GLU A 171 -14.42 0.02 -11.18
CA GLU A 171 -15.28 0.14 -12.34
C GLU A 171 -16.25 1.32 -12.18
N GLY A 172 -16.55 2.00 -13.29
CA GLY A 172 -17.46 3.14 -13.30
C GLY A 172 -16.94 4.34 -12.51
N ASP A 173 -17.88 5.07 -11.89
CA ASP A 173 -17.67 6.42 -11.36
C ASP A 173 -17.86 6.51 -9.84
N THR A 174 -17.83 5.37 -9.11
CA THR A 174 -18.06 5.33 -7.65
C THR A 174 -17.01 6.12 -6.87
N TRP A 175 -15.83 6.31 -7.44
CA TRP A 175 -14.71 7.06 -6.86
C TRP A 175 -14.69 8.55 -7.25
N LEU A 176 -15.68 9.03 -8.02
CA LEU A 176 -15.81 10.44 -8.42
C LEU A 176 -16.76 11.18 -7.47
N PHE A 177 -16.14 11.99 -6.60
CA PHE A 177 -16.80 12.71 -5.52
C PHE A 177 -16.90 14.21 -5.76
N LYS A 178 -17.91 14.85 -5.16
CA LYS A 178 -17.98 16.31 -5.02
C LYS A 178 -17.10 16.73 -3.86
N TYR A 179 -16.56 17.96 -3.91
CA TYR A 179 -15.75 18.53 -2.82
C TYR A 179 -16.43 18.54 -1.44
N SER A 180 -17.76 18.51 -1.40
CA SER A 180 -18.57 18.42 -0.17
C SER A 180 -18.68 17.02 0.42
N ASP A 181 -18.40 15.97 -0.37
CA ASP A 181 -18.57 14.58 0.04
C ASP A 181 -17.54 14.23 1.13
N THR A 182 -17.98 13.48 2.13
CA THR A 182 -17.22 13.28 3.38
C THR A 182 -15.85 12.62 3.13
N LEU A 183 -15.78 11.59 2.32
CA LEU A 183 -14.61 10.76 2.11
C LEU A 183 -13.42 11.54 1.56
N ILE A 184 -13.64 12.44 0.59
CA ILE A 184 -12.54 13.27 0.07
C ILE A 184 -12.17 14.42 1.00
N ARG A 185 -13.06 14.79 1.93
CA ARG A 185 -12.75 15.69 3.04
C ARG A 185 -11.91 14.95 4.09
N LEU A 186 -12.11 13.65 4.31
CA LEU A 186 -11.28 12.84 5.21
C LEU A 186 -9.91 12.49 4.60
N PHE A 187 -9.86 12.23 3.30
CA PHE A 187 -8.66 11.85 2.57
C PHE A 187 -8.43 12.81 1.40
N PRO A 188 -8.07 14.08 1.68
CA PRO A 188 -7.86 15.08 0.64
C PRO A 188 -6.71 14.67 -0.29
N MET A 189 -6.65 15.25 -1.49
CA MET A 189 -5.60 14.94 -2.48
C MET A 189 -4.19 14.95 -1.87
N ARG A 190 -3.92 15.90 -0.96
CA ARG A 190 -2.64 16.01 -0.25
C ARG A 190 -2.29 14.74 0.55
N PHE A 191 -3.26 14.14 1.24
CA PHE A 191 -3.07 12.89 1.98
C PHE A 191 -2.55 11.78 1.04
N TRP A 192 -3.17 11.62 -0.12
CA TRP A 192 -2.78 10.59 -1.08
C TRP A 192 -1.43 10.88 -1.74
N GLN A 193 -1.11 12.14 -2.03
CA GLN A 193 0.23 12.53 -2.49
C GLN A 193 1.30 12.08 -1.50
N ASP A 194 1.09 12.34 -0.20
CA ASP A 194 2.05 12.01 0.84
C ASP A 194 2.12 10.50 1.09
N VAL A 195 1.02 9.76 0.97
CA VAL A 195 1.02 8.28 0.93
C VAL A 195 1.91 7.76 -0.20
N PHE A 196 1.73 8.26 -1.43
CA PHE A 196 2.49 7.78 -2.59
C PHE A 196 3.98 8.14 -2.50
N ILE A 197 4.31 9.34 -2.01
CA ILE A 197 5.70 9.75 -1.79
C ILE A 197 6.34 8.89 -0.70
N ALA A 198 5.69 8.74 0.46
CA ALA A 198 6.19 7.90 1.55
C ALA A 198 6.39 6.45 1.10
N PHE A 199 5.40 5.89 0.41
CA PHE A 199 5.49 4.56 -0.18
C PHE A 199 6.68 4.42 -1.14
N GLY A 200 6.82 5.36 -2.08
CA GLY A 200 7.92 5.34 -3.06
C GLY A 200 9.29 5.42 -2.41
N VAL A 201 9.49 6.35 -1.46
CA VAL A 201 10.76 6.52 -0.73
C VAL A 201 11.09 5.26 0.07
N LEU A 202 10.15 4.74 0.85
CA LEU A 202 10.35 3.54 1.67
C LEU A 202 10.61 2.31 0.80
N ALA A 203 9.93 2.16 -0.33
CA ALA A 203 10.10 1.02 -1.23
C ALA A 203 11.43 1.06 -1.96
N VAL A 204 11.84 2.23 -2.46
CA VAL A 204 13.17 2.43 -3.07
C VAL A 204 14.27 2.17 -2.05
N GLY A 205 14.15 2.72 -0.84
CA GLY A 205 15.11 2.50 0.24
C GLY A 205 15.23 1.02 0.64
N SER A 206 14.09 0.36 0.85
CA SER A 206 14.04 -1.07 1.22
C SER A 206 14.59 -1.98 0.11
N GLY A 207 14.22 -1.71 -1.14
CA GLY A 207 14.71 -2.42 -2.32
C GLY A 207 16.21 -2.25 -2.52
N ALA A 208 16.72 -1.02 -2.41
CA ALA A 208 18.15 -0.72 -2.52
C ALA A 208 18.95 -1.39 -1.39
N PHE A 209 18.46 -1.30 -0.16
CA PHE A 209 19.07 -1.96 0.99
C PHE A 209 19.16 -3.47 0.78
N LEU A 210 18.05 -4.14 0.43
CA LEU A 210 18.05 -5.59 0.19
C LEU A 210 18.91 -5.96 -1.02
N GLY A 211 18.81 -5.18 -2.10
CA GLY A 211 19.57 -5.32 -3.34
C GLY A 211 21.07 -5.34 -3.07
N TRP A 212 21.55 -4.35 -2.32
CA TRP A 212 22.94 -4.23 -1.91
C TRP A 212 23.34 -5.31 -0.90
N TRP A 213 22.63 -5.41 0.23
CA TRP A 213 22.98 -6.31 1.34
C TRP A 213 23.03 -7.77 0.92
N ALA A 214 22.09 -8.23 0.10
CA ALA A 214 22.06 -9.60 -0.39
C ALA A 214 23.14 -9.85 -1.46
N GLY A 215 23.53 -8.81 -2.21
CA GLY A 215 24.56 -8.86 -3.26
C GLY A 215 26.00 -8.95 -2.75
N ILE A 216 26.27 -8.53 -1.50
CA ILE A 216 27.60 -8.67 -0.90
C ILE A 216 27.95 -10.16 -0.77
N ARG A 217 29.01 -10.56 -1.47
CA ARG A 217 29.64 -11.88 -1.30
C ARG A 217 30.47 -11.84 -0.03
N LYS A 218 30.25 -12.77 0.92
CA LYS A 218 31.25 -13.01 1.97
C LYS A 218 32.55 -13.47 1.29
N PRO A 219 33.73 -12.93 1.64
CA PRO A 219 34.99 -13.53 1.22
C PRO A 219 35.00 -14.99 1.66
N ARG A 220 35.43 -15.89 0.76
CA ARG A 220 35.74 -17.27 1.15
C ARG A 220 37.00 -17.21 1.99
N ASN A 221 36.86 -17.41 3.31
CA ASN A 221 37.98 -17.77 4.17
C ASN A 221 38.31 -19.24 3.93
#